data_AF-A0A953QN64-F1
#
_entry.id   AF-A0A953QN64-F1
#
_cell.length_a   1.000
_cell.length_b   1.000
_cell.length_c   1.000
_cell.angle_alpha   90.00
_cell.angle_beta   90.00
_cell.angle_gamma   90.00
#
_symmetry.space_group_name_H-M   'P 1'
#
loop_
_entity.id
_entity.type
_entity.pdbx_description
1 polymer ?
#
loop_
_entity_poly.entity_id
_entity_poly.type
_entity_poly.pdbx_seq_one_letter_code
_entity_poly.pdbx_strand_id
1 'polypeptide(L)'
;MPTRNVNLTNELNRFVLKKVASGRYENASEVVRAALRTLEREEQQHEARLAALRSAIDEGDASGLAAGDVFGRVRKRLELRRIRR
;
A
#
# COMPACT_ATOMS: atom_id res chain seq x y z
N MET A 1 13.88 -12.91 -23.93
CA MET A 1 13.92 -12.03 -22.73
C MET A 1 15.38 -11.77 -22.37
N PRO A 2 15.75 -10.54 -21.96
CA PRO A 2 17.11 -10.27 -21.51
C PRO A 2 17.42 -11.07 -20.23
N THR A 3 18.63 -11.61 -20.14
CA THR A 3 19.12 -12.38 -18.99
C THR A 3 19.96 -11.49 -18.08
N ARG A 4 19.75 -11.59 -16.77
CA ARG A 4 20.58 -10.94 -15.74
C ARG A 4 20.99 -11.98 -14.70
N ASN A 5 22.28 -12.02 -14.40
CA ASN A 5 22.81 -12.84 -13.31
C ASN A 5 22.61 -12.08 -12.00
N VAL A 6 22.10 -12.78 -10.99
CA VAL A 6 21.84 -12.23 -9.66
C VAL A 6 22.44 -13.15 -8.61
N ASN A 7 23.12 -12.57 -7.63
CA ASN A 7 23.63 -13.31 -6.48
C ASN A 7 22.53 -13.38 -5.43
N LEU A 8 22.16 -14.60 -5.04
CA LEU A 8 21.17 -14.83 -3.99
C LEU A 8 21.88 -15.15 -2.68
N THR A 9 21.36 -14.62 -1.59
CA THR A 9 21.74 -15.11 -0.26
C THR A 9 21.25 -16.56 -0.10
N ASN A 10 21.86 -17.30 0.83
CA ASN A 10 21.46 -18.68 1.12
C ASN A 10 19.97 -18.79 1.47
N GLU A 11 19.42 -17.78 2.15
CA GLU A 11 18.00 -17.73 2.51
C GLU A 11 17.09 -17.57 1.29
N LEU A 12 17.40 -16.62 0.40
CA LEU A 12 16.65 -16.39 -0.83
C LEU A 12 16.71 -17.61 -1.75
N ASN A 13 17.88 -18.25 -1.85
CA ASN A 13 18.02 -19.48 -2.63
C ASN A 13 17.11 -20.60 -2.09
N ARG A 14 17.13 -20.84 -0.77
CA ARG A 14 16.22 -21.82 -0.13
C ARG A 14 14.75 -21.49 -0.37
N PHE A 15 14.38 -20.21 -0.30
CA PHE A 15 13.02 -19.77 -0.59
C PHE A 15 12.61 -20.10 -2.04
N VAL A 16 13.46 -19.76 -3.02
CA VAL A 16 13.21 -20.06 -4.44
C VAL A 16 13.06 -21.57 -4.67
N LEU A 17 13.99 -22.37 -4.13
CA LEU A 17 13.93 -23.83 -4.23
C LEU A 17 12.64 -24.39 -3.64
N LYS A 18 12.20 -23.91 -2.46
CA LYS A 18 10.94 -24.32 -1.84
C LYS A 18 9.73 -23.98 -2.72
N LYS A 19 9.73 -22.83 -3.39
CA LYS A 19 8.64 -22.41 -4.28
C LYS A 19 8.57 -23.26 -5.55
N VAL A 20 9.70 -23.58 -6.16
CA VAL A 20 9.75 -24.49 -7.31
C VAL A 20 9.34 -25.91 -6.89
N ALA A 21 9.88 -26.43 -5.79
CA ALA A 21 9.55 -27.76 -5.27
C ALA A 21 8.05 -27.93 -4.91
N SER A 22 7.34 -26.83 -4.62
CA SER A 22 5.90 -26.86 -4.41
C SER A 22 5.07 -27.08 -5.67
N GLY A 23 5.69 -27.08 -6.85
CA GLY A 23 5.02 -27.20 -8.15
C GLY A 23 4.28 -25.94 -8.61
N ARG A 24 4.28 -24.86 -7.81
CA ARG A 24 3.62 -23.58 -8.17
C ARG A 24 4.36 -22.81 -9.27
N TYR A 25 5.65 -23.07 -9.44
CA TYR A 25 6.51 -22.41 -10.42
C TYR A 25 7.40 -23.45 -11.07
N GLU A 26 7.63 -23.34 -12.38
CA GLU A 26 8.44 -24.32 -13.13
C GLU A 26 9.94 -24.14 -12.88
N ASN A 27 10.38 -22.92 -12.61
CA ASN A 27 11.80 -22.61 -12.45
C ASN A 27 12.04 -21.35 -11.59
N ALA A 28 13.30 -21.16 -11.19
CA ALA A 28 13.73 -20.02 -10.38
C ALA A 28 13.43 -18.66 -11.03
N SER A 29 13.57 -18.56 -12.36
CA SER A 29 13.32 -17.30 -13.07
C SER A 29 11.84 -16.88 -13.00
N GLU A 30 10.91 -17.84 -12.96
CA GLU A 30 9.49 -17.53 -12.72
C GLU A 30 9.21 -17.01 -11.33
N VAL A 31 9.82 -17.63 -10.31
CA VAL A 31 9.70 -17.15 -8.92
C VAL A 31 10.20 -15.72 -8.81
N VAL A 32 11.38 -15.42 -9.39
CA VAL A 32 11.96 -14.08 -9.37
C VAL A 32 11.09 -13.08 -10.14
N ARG A 33 10.57 -13.43 -11.32
CA ARG A 33 9.64 -12.55 -12.06
C ARG A 33 8.36 -12.28 -11.27
N ALA A 34 7.78 -13.29 -10.62
CA ALA A 34 6.59 -13.14 -9.80
C ALA A 34 6.84 -12.25 -8.57
N ALA A 35 8.02 -12.38 -7.95
CA ALA A 35 8.44 -11.53 -6.85
C ALA A 35 8.60 -10.07 -7.30
N LEU A 36 9.32 -9.82 -8.40
CA LEU A 36 9.52 -8.47 -8.94
C LEU A 36 8.21 -7.79 -9.34
N ARG A 37 7.28 -8.52 -9.98
CA ARG A 37 5.94 -7.98 -10.28
C ARG A 37 5.17 -7.61 -9.01
N THR A 38 5.38 -8.34 -7.93
CA THR A 38 4.73 -8.04 -6.66
C THR A 38 5.33 -6.79 -6.03
N LEU A 39 6.66 -6.69 -6.01
CA LEU A 39 7.37 -5.49 -5.56
C LEU A 39 6.93 -4.25 -6.35
N GLU A 40 6.89 -4.32 -7.68
CA GLU A 40 6.44 -3.21 -8.53
C GLU A 40 5.00 -2.77 -8.19
N ARG A 41 4.09 -3.73 -7.97
CA ARG A 41 2.70 -3.39 -7.57
C ARG A 41 2.66 -2.74 -6.19
N GLU A 42 3.46 -3.20 -5.24
CA GLU A 42 3.54 -2.61 -3.90
C GLU A 42 4.08 -1.18 -3.94
N GLU A 43 5.14 -0.94 -4.73
CA GLU A 43 5.69 0.40 -4.96
C GLU A 43 4.67 1.33 -5.61
N GLN A 44 3.99 0.89 -6.67
CA GLN A 44 2.92 1.67 -7.32
C GLN A 44 1.77 2.01 -6.36
N GLN A 45 1.35 1.05 -5.53
CA GLN A 45 0.30 1.29 -4.53
C GLN A 45 0.78 2.27 -3.46
N HIS A 46 2.04 2.21 -3.05
CA HIS A 46 2.60 3.13 -2.08
C HIS A 46 2.61 4.56 -2.62
N GLU A 47 3.11 4.76 -3.83
CA GLU A 47 3.12 6.06 -4.50
C GLU A 47 1.72 6.63 -4.69
N ALA A 48 0.75 5.80 -5.11
CA ALA A 48 -0.64 6.22 -5.24
C ALA A 48 -1.25 6.68 -3.90
N ARG A 49 -0.95 5.97 -2.80
CA ARG A 49 -1.40 6.36 -1.45
C ARG A 49 -0.76 7.67 -1.00
N LEU A 50 0.54 7.86 -1.26
CA LEU A 50 1.23 9.10 -0.93
C LEU A 50 0.67 10.29 -1.73
N ALA A 51 0.40 10.10 -3.02
CA ALA A 51 -0.21 11.13 -3.86
C ALA A 51 -1.61 11.51 -3.35
N ALA A 52 -2.45 10.53 -3.01
CA ALA A 52 -3.77 10.77 -2.44
C ALA A 52 -3.70 11.52 -1.10
N LEU A 53 -2.77 11.14 -0.22
CA LEU A 53 -2.58 11.81 1.07
C LEU A 53 -2.13 13.27 0.90
N ARG A 54 -1.17 13.52 0.01
CA ARG A 54 -0.72 14.90 -0.30
C ARG A 54 -1.88 15.74 -0.82
N SER A 55 -2.64 15.22 -1.77
CA SER A 55 -3.82 15.92 -2.30
C SER A 55 -4.87 16.22 -1.22
N ALA A 56 -5.10 15.31 -0.28
CA ALA A 56 -6.06 15.53 0.80
C ALA A 56 -5.57 16.58 1.81
N ILE A 57 -4.26 16.66 2.05
CA ILE A 57 -3.66 17.72 2.87
C ILE A 57 -3.81 19.07 2.16
N ASP A 58 -3.46 19.14 0.88
CA ASP A 58 -3.56 20.38 0.09
C ASP A 58 -5.02 20.88 0.03
N GLU A 59 -5.99 19.97 -0.15
CA GLU A 59 -7.43 20.30 -0.08
C GLU A 59 -7.83 20.80 1.30
N GLY A 60 -7.34 20.15 2.37
CA GLY A 60 -7.58 20.56 3.75
C GLY A 60 -7.04 21.96 4.04
N ASP A 61 -5.80 22.24 3.64
CA ASP A 61 -5.16 23.54 3.83
C ASP A 61 -5.87 24.64 3.02
N ALA A 62 -6.32 24.33 1.80
CA ALA A 62 -7.08 25.25 0.96
C ALA A 62 -8.53 25.49 1.46
N SER A 63 -9.09 24.59 2.29
CA SER A 63 -10.48 24.68 2.76
C SER A 63 -10.71 25.78 3.81
N GLY A 64 -9.63 26.30 4.40
CA GLY A 64 -9.68 27.34 5.41
C GLY A 64 -10.18 26.86 6.78
N LEU A 65 -10.21 27.76 7.75
CA LEU A 65 -10.64 27.42 9.11
C LEU A 65 -12.17 27.37 9.21
N ALA A 66 -12.69 26.22 9.63
CA ALA A 66 -14.11 26.08 9.88
C ALA A 66 -14.54 26.91 11.10
N ALA A 67 -15.48 27.83 10.90
CA ALA A 67 -15.99 28.70 11.97
C ALA A 67 -17.05 28.02 12.84
N GLY A 68 -17.10 28.37 14.14
CA GLY A 68 -18.12 27.94 15.10
C GLY A 68 -18.00 26.48 15.57
N ASP A 69 -19.06 25.95 16.20
CA ASP A 69 -19.07 24.57 16.71
C ASP A 69 -19.28 23.54 15.58
N VAL A 70 -18.19 23.20 14.88
CA VAL A 70 -18.16 22.23 13.79
C VAL A 70 -18.74 20.89 14.23
N PHE A 71 -18.27 20.36 15.36
CA PHE A 71 -18.71 19.05 15.85
C PHE A 71 -20.17 19.07 16.32
N GLY A 72 -20.67 20.19 16.87
CA GLY A 72 -22.08 20.38 17.15
C GLY A 72 -22.95 20.29 15.89
N ARG A 73 -22.53 20.95 14.80
CA ARG A 73 -23.22 20.87 13.50
C ARG A 73 -23.24 19.45 12.94
N VAL A 74 -22.09 18.76 12.97
CA VAL A 74 -21.97 17.38 12.50
C VAL A 74 -22.86 16.44 13.32
N ARG A 75 -22.83 16.53 14.66
CA ARG A 75 -23.69 15.70 15.53
C ARG A 75 -25.17 15.97 15.28
N LYS A 76 -25.57 17.23 15.10
CA LYS A 76 -26.96 17.59 14.77
C LYS A 76 -27.39 16.99 13.43
N ARG A 77 -26.55 17.07 12.40
CA ARG A 77 -26.83 16.49 11.07
C ARG A 77 -26.93 14.96 11.11
N LEU A 78 -26.13 14.30 11.94
CA LEU A 78 -26.12 12.85 12.09
C LEU A 78 -27.07 12.33 13.19
N GLU A 79 -27.89 13.20 13.78
CA GLU A 79 -28.82 12.88 14.87
C GLU A 79 -28.18 12.17 16.08
N LEU A 80 -26.90 12.42 16.32
CA LEU A 80 -26.15 11.78 17.39
C LEU A 80 -26.45 12.44 18.74
N ARG A 81 -26.89 11.64 19.72
CA ARG A 81 -27.08 12.09 21.10
C ARG A 81 -25.74 12.51 21.73
N ARG A 82 -25.72 13.70 22.33
CA ARG A 82 -24.57 14.18 23.09
C ARG A 82 -24.41 13.30 24.35
N ILE A 83 -23.39 12.44 24.35
CA ILE A 83 -23.03 11.68 25.55
C ILE A 83 -22.55 12.71 26.59
N ARG A 84 -23.31 12.89 27.66
CA ARG A 84 -22.86 13.62 28.85
C ARG A 84 -21.81 12.74 29.52
N ARG A 85 -20.58 13.26 29.65
CA ARG A 85 -19.53 12.68 30.49
C ARG A 85 -19.61 13.29 31.88
#